data_AF-A0A7X0RG93-F1
#
_entry.id   AF-A0A7X0RG93-F1
#
_cell.length_a   1.000
_cell.length_b   1.000
_cell.length_c   1.000
_cell.angle_alpha   90.00
_cell.angle_beta   90.00
_cell.angle_gamma   90.00
#
_symmetry.space_group_name_H-M   'P 1'
#
loop_
_entity.id
_entity.type
_entity.pdbx_description
1 polymer ?
#
loop_
_entity_poly.entity_id
_entity_poly.type
_entity_poly.pdbx_seq_one_letter_code
_entity_poly.pdbx_strand_id
1 'polypeptide(L)'
;MHVAEQLFIDSFDIKVGDEPATYNSVFEGWDRADRFGIVVDEPLGGLGASLLLQLAIAAFYAVDPDRRGPRATYPEIYLFHAGGPHGDYSNFDFWPPRKEVFVPSGVPLALLEAINDRGITRLAVPSRGSGDTAALGNGPNTWAEVGSAKERLRSCFAYDSSGHVDVPHIHIASSDERTKENIRDTLAMTTLIPEPGLFEDPHGPMAIDEARWIEIVKMRMAVEGPIDPAVVESQSRHFISDGTLEQSFRVVKTEEALAHLCAVLG
;
A
#
# COMPACT_ATOMS: atom_id res chain seq x y z
N MET A 1 2.83 16.36 -7.27
CA MET A 1 2.10 16.20 -6.00
C MET A 1 2.98 15.34 -5.10
N HIS A 2 3.20 15.71 -3.83
CA HIS A 2 4.02 14.91 -2.91
C HIS A 2 3.24 14.70 -1.61
N VAL A 3 3.09 13.44 -1.21
CA VAL A 3 2.33 13.10 0.00
C VAL A 3 2.95 13.71 1.27
N ALA A 4 4.23 14.13 1.18
CA ALA A 4 4.98 14.85 2.20
C ALA A 4 4.35 16.18 2.65
N GLU A 5 3.57 16.84 1.80
CA GLU A 5 2.89 18.11 2.11
C GLU A 5 1.39 17.90 2.39
N GLN A 6 0.89 16.69 2.16
CA GLN A 6 -0.52 16.34 2.14
C GLN A 6 -0.96 15.62 3.42
N LEU A 7 -0.18 14.62 3.85
CA LEU A 7 -0.60 13.66 4.89
C LEU A 7 0.02 13.99 6.25
N PHE A 8 -0.84 14.09 7.26
CA PHE A 8 -0.45 14.35 8.66
C PHE A 8 -1.20 13.38 9.57
N ILE A 9 -0.61 13.05 10.73
CA ILE A 9 -1.23 12.13 11.70
C ILE A 9 -2.62 12.60 12.13
N ASP A 10 -2.80 13.92 12.26
CA ASP A 10 -4.07 14.53 12.70
C ASP A 10 -5.16 14.52 11.62
N SER A 11 -4.85 14.01 10.40
CA SER A 11 -5.84 13.77 9.35
C SER A 11 -6.64 12.47 9.58
N PHE A 12 -6.33 11.69 10.62
CA PHE A 12 -6.92 10.37 10.84
C PHE A 12 -7.56 10.26 12.23
N ASP A 13 -8.83 9.86 12.25
CA ASP A 13 -9.51 9.40 13.45
C ASP A 13 -9.30 7.88 13.58
N ILE A 14 -8.69 7.44 14.68
CA ILE A 14 -8.29 6.04 14.86
C ILE A 14 -9.00 5.47 16.08
N LYS A 15 -9.53 4.25 15.93
CA LYS A 15 -10.01 3.44 17.05
C LYS A 15 -9.34 2.06 17.05
N VAL A 16 -9.01 1.57 18.24
CA VAL A 16 -8.58 0.18 18.44
C VAL A 16 -9.60 -0.48 19.37
N GLY A 17 -10.33 -1.46 18.84
CA GLY A 17 -11.64 -1.83 19.40
C GLY A 17 -12.58 -0.62 19.36
N ASP A 18 -13.21 -0.30 20.49
CA ASP A 18 -14.15 0.82 20.62
C ASP A 18 -13.50 2.11 21.15
N GLU A 19 -12.21 2.06 21.51
CA GLU A 19 -11.53 3.18 22.18
C GLU A 19 -10.78 4.09 21.18
N PRO A 20 -10.87 5.42 21.33
CA PRO A 20 -10.02 6.34 20.60
C PRO A 20 -8.54 6.02 20.79
N ALA A 21 -7.77 6.06 19.70
CA ALA A 21 -6.39 5.62 19.68
C ALA A 21 -5.52 6.57 18.84
N THR A 22 -4.22 6.30 18.81
CA THR A 22 -3.25 7.05 18.00
C THR A 22 -2.59 6.14 16.99
N TYR A 23 -1.84 6.71 16.04
CA TYR A 23 -1.08 5.90 15.08
C TYR A 23 -0.07 4.96 15.76
N ASN A 24 0.44 5.32 16.93
CA ASN A 24 1.33 4.46 17.73
C ASN A 24 0.61 3.21 18.27
N SER A 25 -0.71 3.26 18.43
CA SER A 25 -1.52 2.09 18.81
C SER A 25 -1.70 1.11 17.64
N VAL A 26 -1.62 1.61 16.40
CA VAL A 26 -1.66 0.80 15.17
C VAL A 26 -0.26 0.28 14.83
N PHE A 27 0.73 1.16 14.91
CA PHE A 27 2.12 0.89 14.59
C PHE A 27 2.99 1.00 15.85
N GLU A 28 2.81 0.06 16.77
CA GLU A 28 3.58 0.05 18.02
C GLU A 28 5.09 0.08 17.74
N GLY A 29 5.78 0.99 18.42
CA GLY A 29 7.23 1.15 18.30
C GLY A 29 7.71 1.55 16.90
N TRP A 30 6.88 2.26 16.11
CA TRP A 30 7.30 2.76 14.80
C TRP A 30 8.56 3.63 14.91
N ASP A 31 9.59 3.30 14.13
CA ASP A 31 10.89 3.98 14.13
C ASP A 31 11.39 4.33 12.70
N ARG A 32 12.58 4.94 12.61
CA ARG A 32 13.14 5.42 11.33
C ARG A 32 13.48 4.29 10.34
N ALA A 33 13.65 3.06 10.83
CA ALA A 33 13.97 1.88 10.05
C ALA A 33 12.73 1.08 9.63
N ASP A 34 11.54 1.45 10.11
CA ASP A 34 10.30 0.78 9.75
C ASP A 34 9.91 0.99 8.28
N ARG A 35 9.36 -0.08 7.69
CA ARG A 35 8.99 -0.17 6.28
C ARG A 35 7.62 -0.82 6.18
N PHE A 36 6.73 -0.21 5.42
CA PHE A 36 5.37 -0.70 5.23
C PHE A 36 5.23 -1.41 3.88
N GLY A 37 4.72 -2.64 3.90
CA GLY A 37 4.41 -3.41 2.71
C GLY A 37 2.90 -3.59 2.58
N ILE A 38 2.38 -3.53 1.36
CA ILE A 38 1.00 -3.90 1.04
C ILE A 38 1.00 -4.89 -0.13
N VAL A 39 0.32 -6.01 0.06
CA VAL A 39 0.08 -7.00 -1.00
C VAL A 39 -1.26 -6.70 -1.65
N VAL A 40 -1.34 -6.73 -2.98
CA VAL A 40 -2.58 -6.56 -3.76
C VAL A 40 -2.68 -7.72 -4.74
N ASP A 41 -3.87 -8.29 -4.87
CA ASP A 41 -4.13 -9.49 -5.67
C ASP A 41 -5.33 -9.39 -6.62
N GLU A 42 -6.00 -8.25 -6.64
CA GLU A 42 -7.09 -7.95 -7.57
C GLU A 42 -7.04 -6.48 -8.01
N PRO A 43 -7.56 -6.15 -9.21
CA PRO A 43 -7.53 -4.79 -9.73
C PRO A 43 -8.10 -3.77 -8.75
N LEU A 44 -7.29 -2.75 -8.45
CA LEU A 44 -7.61 -1.68 -7.50
C LEU A 44 -7.86 -2.15 -6.04
N GLY A 45 -7.66 -3.43 -5.72
CA GLY A 45 -7.98 -4.00 -4.40
C GLY A 45 -7.23 -3.34 -3.24
N GLY A 46 -6.03 -2.81 -3.48
CA GLY A 46 -5.24 -2.07 -2.49
C GLY A 46 -5.91 -0.79 -1.98
N LEU A 47 -6.94 -0.26 -2.67
CA LEU A 47 -7.69 0.91 -2.20
C LEU A 47 -8.43 0.61 -0.89
N GLY A 48 -8.79 -0.66 -0.63
CA GLY A 48 -9.35 -1.11 0.65
C GLY A 48 -8.41 -0.95 1.85
N ALA A 49 -7.13 -0.67 1.64
CA ALA A 49 -6.19 -0.32 2.70
C ALA A 49 -5.55 1.05 2.53
N SER A 50 -6.15 1.93 1.73
CA SER A 50 -5.61 3.26 1.44
C SER A 50 -5.44 4.15 2.68
N LEU A 51 -6.34 4.11 3.67
CA LEU A 51 -6.16 4.85 4.93
C LEU A 51 -5.05 4.25 5.80
N LEU A 52 -4.90 2.93 5.86
CA LEU A 52 -3.80 2.30 6.60
C LEU A 52 -2.44 2.62 5.95
N LEU A 53 -2.37 2.57 4.63
CA LEU A 53 -1.19 2.99 3.85
C LEU A 53 -0.85 4.45 4.11
N GLN A 54 -1.83 5.36 4.00
CA GLN A 54 -1.62 6.79 4.21
C GLN A 54 -1.26 7.11 5.67
N LEU A 55 -1.79 6.36 6.64
CA LEU A 55 -1.38 6.46 8.03
C LEU A 55 0.08 6.03 8.22
N ALA A 56 0.54 4.96 7.55
CA ALA A 56 1.95 4.55 7.58
C ALA A 56 2.87 5.60 6.95
N ILE A 57 2.43 6.23 5.87
CA ILE A 57 3.13 7.37 5.25
C ILE A 57 3.21 8.55 6.23
N ALA A 58 2.11 8.90 6.90
CA ALA A 58 2.10 9.96 7.88
C ALA A 58 3.03 9.64 9.08
N ALA A 59 3.07 8.38 9.54
CA ALA A 59 3.99 7.92 10.59
C ALA A 59 5.46 8.02 10.16
N PHE A 60 5.78 7.70 8.90
CA PHE A 60 7.12 7.86 8.33
C PHE A 60 7.63 9.30 8.40
N TYR A 61 6.77 10.29 8.18
CA TYR A 61 7.16 11.70 8.33
C TYR A 61 7.08 12.20 9.78
N ALA A 62 6.19 11.63 10.60
CA ALA A 62 6.05 12.04 12.00
C ALA A 62 7.28 11.68 12.84
N VAL A 63 7.91 10.52 12.57
CA VAL A 63 9.12 10.08 13.31
C VAL A 63 10.36 10.93 12.98
N ASP A 64 10.37 11.62 11.84
CA ASP A 64 11.48 12.43 11.37
C ASP A 64 10.95 13.56 10.48
N PRO A 65 10.51 14.68 11.07
CA PRO A 65 9.89 15.80 10.35
C PRO A 65 10.80 16.43 9.29
N ASP A 66 12.12 16.29 9.41
CA ASP A 66 13.11 16.78 8.43
C ASP A 66 13.00 16.07 7.06
N ARG A 67 12.25 14.97 6.99
CA ARG A 67 11.90 14.30 5.73
C ARG A 67 10.90 15.09 4.89
N ARG A 68 10.22 16.09 5.47
CA ARG A 68 9.34 17.02 4.76
C ARG A 68 10.16 18.19 4.20
N GLY A 69 9.78 18.69 3.02
CA GLY A 69 10.35 19.91 2.42
C GLY A 69 10.77 19.77 0.95
N PRO A 70 11.53 20.75 0.40
CA PRO A 70 11.83 20.83 -1.03
C PRO A 70 12.66 19.66 -1.61
N ARG A 71 13.23 18.81 -0.75
CA ARG A 71 13.91 17.55 -1.11
C ARG A 71 13.35 16.42 -0.28
N ALA A 72 12.02 16.30 -0.27
CA ALA A 72 11.32 15.34 0.54
C ALA A 72 11.86 13.93 0.29
N THR A 73 12.02 13.17 1.38
CA THR A 73 12.39 11.76 1.27
C THR A 73 11.12 10.96 1.04
N TYR A 74 11.04 10.24 -0.07
CA TYR A 74 9.91 9.36 -0.34
C TYR A 74 9.74 8.31 0.77
N PRO A 75 8.49 8.03 1.19
CA PRO A 75 8.23 7.09 2.28
C PRO A 75 8.70 5.68 1.94
N GLU A 76 9.18 4.94 2.94
CA GLU A 76 9.61 3.53 2.77
C GLU A 76 8.39 2.59 2.76
N ILE A 77 7.54 2.78 1.74
CA ILE A 77 6.38 1.95 1.41
C ILE A 77 6.68 1.07 0.20
N TYR A 78 6.10 -0.12 0.17
CA TYR A 78 6.33 -1.11 -0.88
C TYR A 78 5.01 -1.80 -1.27
N LEU A 79 4.76 -1.87 -2.57
CA LEU A 79 3.57 -2.49 -3.14
C LEU A 79 3.95 -3.81 -3.81
N PHE A 80 3.28 -4.88 -3.42
CA PHE A 80 3.49 -6.22 -3.96
C PHE A 80 2.25 -6.66 -4.73
N HIS A 81 2.34 -6.62 -6.04
CA HIS A 81 1.34 -7.13 -6.97
C HIS A 81 1.48 -8.64 -7.10
N ALA A 82 0.53 -9.38 -6.53
CA ALA A 82 0.51 -10.83 -6.54
C ALA A 82 -0.37 -11.33 -7.69
N GLY A 83 0.20 -12.08 -8.63
CA GLY A 83 -0.55 -12.71 -9.71
C GLY A 83 -0.78 -11.85 -10.95
N GLY A 84 -0.34 -10.60 -10.95
CA GLY A 84 -0.46 -9.69 -12.09
C GLY A 84 -0.47 -8.24 -11.65
N PRO A 85 -0.44 -7.30 -12.60
CA PRO A 85 -0.59 -5.89 -12.30
C PRO A 85 -2.03 -5.56 -11.89
N HIS A 86 -2.19 -4.87 -10.75
CA HIS A 86 -3.51 -4.55 -10.17
C HIS A 86 -3.81 -3.06 -10.15
N GLY A 87 -3.26 -2.33 -11.12
CA GLY A 87 -3.40 -0.88 -11.27
C GLY A 87 -2.16 -0.10 -10.81
N ASP A 88 -2.19 1.20 -11.08
CA ASP A 88 -1.09 2.11 -10.78
C ASP A 88 -1.41 2.92 -9.51
N TYR A 89 -0.58 2.73 -8.48
CA TYR A 89 -0.72 3.39 -7.18
C TYR A 89 0.30 4.50 -6.97
N SER A 90 1.01 4.96 -8.00
CA SER A 90 2.12 5.91 -7.87
C SER A 90 1.73 7.21 -7.16
N ASN A 91 0.45 7.60 -7.20
CA ASN A 91 -0.06 8.78 -6.48
C ASN A 91 0.04 8.65 -4.95
N PHE A 92 0.22 7.44 -4.41
CA PHE A 92 0.58 7.24 -3.00
C PHE A 92 2.09 7.37 -2.73
N ASP A 93 2.88 7.85 -3.69
CA ASP A 93 4.35 7.96 -3.63
C ASP A 93 5.08 6.60 -3.57
N PHE A 94 4.54 5.57 -4.25
CA PHE A 94 5.29 4.35 -4.62
C PHE A 94 6.34 4.66 -5.68
N TRP A 95 7.36 5.44 -5.29
CA TRP A 95 8.44 5.90 -6.15
C TRP A 95 9.78 5.87 -5.40
N PRO A 96 10.90 5.48 -6.05
CA PRO A 96 11.05 5.09 -7.46
C PRO A 96 10.47 3.71 -7.81
N PRO A 97 10.39 3.31 -9.10
CA PRO A 97 9.66 2.13 -9.56
C PRO A 97 9.98 0.81 -8.84
N ARG A 98 11.20 0.67 -8.30
CA ARG A 98 11.59 -0.50 -7.49
C ARG A 98 10.74 -0.75 -6.23
N LYS A 99 9.95 0.24 -5.80
CA LYS A 99 9.02 0.14 -4.66
C LYS A 99 7.75 -0.62 -5.01
N GLU A 100 7.49 -0.81 -6.29
CA GLU A 100 6.42 -1.65 -6.79
C GLU A 100 7.02 -2.95 -7.33
N VAL A 101 6.41 -4.07 -6.97
CA VAL A 101 6.97 -5.40 -7.19
C VAL A 101 5.90 -6.29 -7.77
N PHE A 102 6.19 -6.90 -8.91
CA PHE A 102 5.27 -7.81 -9.57
C PHE A 102 5.74 -9.24 -9.36
N VAL A 103 4.92 -10.04 -8.69
CA VAL A 103 5.18 -11.43 -8.38
C VAL A 103 4.24 -12.30 -9.21
N PRO A 104 4.74 -13.27 -9.97
CA PRO A 104 3.90 -14.18 -10.75
C PRO A 104 2.90 -14.95 -9.89
N SER A 105 1.76 -15.34 -10.49
CA SER A 105 0.78 -16.23 -9.86
C SER A 105 1.39 -17.61 -9.56
N GLY A 106 0.84 -18.33 -8.57
CA GLY A 106 1.24 -19.71 -8.30
C GLY A 106 2.54 -19.87 -7.50
N VAL A 107 3.21 -18.79 -7.10
CA VAL A 107 4.51 -18.85 -6.40
C VAL A 107 4.53 -18.05 -5.09
N PRO A 108 3.84 -18.52 -4.02
CA PRO A 108 3.82 -17.84 -2.71
C PRO A 108 5.21 -17.53 -2.13
N LEU A 109 6.20 -18.39 -2.37
CA LEU A 109 7.57 -18.18 -1.90
C LEU A 109 8.22 -16.94 -2.52
N ALA A 110 7.99 -16.67 -3.80
CA ALA A 110 8.57 -15.48 -4.47
C ALA A 110 8.02 -14.17 -3.87
N LEU A 111 6.77 -14.19 -3.40
CA LEU A 111 6.18 -13.07 -2.68
C LEU A 111 6.84 -12.88 -1.31
N LEU A 112 7.06 -13.97 -0.57
CA LEU A 112 7.76 -13.93 0.70
C LEU A 112 9.21 -13.44 0.56
N GLU A 113 9.94 -13.93 -0.43
CA GLU A 113 11.31 -13.48 -0.75
C GLU A 113 11.33 -11.98 -1.06
N ALA A 114 10.39 -11.50 -1.90
CA ALA A 114 10.30 -10.08 -2.23
C ALA A 114 10.04 -9.19 -0.99
N ILE A 115 9.21 -9.66 -0.06
CA ILE A 115 8.92 -9.00 1.23
C ILE A 115 10.18 -8.98 2.11
N ASN A 116 10.89 -10.10 2.21
CA ASN A 116 12.12 -10.21 2.99
C ASN A 116 13.26 -9.33 2.42
N ASP A 117 13.46 -9.34 1.11
CA ASP A 117 14.47 -8.54 0.41
C ASP A 117 14.30 -7.04 0.64
N ARG A 118 13.06 -6.57 0.81
CA ARG A 118 12.73 -5.17 1.08
C ARG A 118 12.74 -4.82 2.56
N GLY A 119 12.95 -5.81 3.43
CA GLY A 119 13.04 -5.63 4.86
C GLY A 119 11.74 -5.13 5.48
N ILE A 120 10.59 -5.56 4.97
CA ILE A 120 9.27 -5.11 5.46
C ILE A 120 9.12 -5.44 6.95
N THR A 121 8.65 -4.46 7.73
CA THR A 121 8.44 -4.59 9.18
C THR A 121 6.98 -4.46 9.59
N ARG A 122 6.13 -3.89 8.72
CA ARG A 122 4.68 -3.76 8.88
C ARG A 122 4.02 -4.20 7.56
N LEU A 123 3.14 -5.19 7.59
CA LEU A 123 2.61 -5.81 6.36
C LEU A 123 1.08 -5.81 6.34
N ALA A 124 0.48 -5.22 5.30
CA ALA A 124 -0.93 -5.38 4.98
C ALA A 124 -1.12 -6.45 3.91
N VAL A 125 -2.01 -7.41 4.15
CA VAL A 125 -2.36 -8.51 3.24
C VAL A 125 -3.87 -8.55 2.98
N PRO A 126 -4.31 -8.90 1.78
CA PRO A 126 -5.73 -9.14 1.51
C PRO A 126 -6.21 -10.30 2.40
N SER A 127 -7.37 -10.13 3.02
CA SER A 127 -8.02 -11.11 3.89
C SER A 127 -8.64 -12.23 3.05
N ARG A 128 -7.78 -13.00 2.39
CA ARG A 128 -8.18 -14.23 1.70
C ARG A 128 -8.38 -15.36 2.71
N GLY A 129 -8.88 -16.50 2.27
CA GLY A 129 -8.90 -17.69 3.11
C GLY A 129 -7.51 -18.04 3.67
N SER A 130 -7.44 -19.01 4.58
CA SER A 130 -6.15 -19.53 5.04
C SER A 130 -5.57 -20.49 4.00
N GLY A 131 -4.50 -20.08 3.31
CA GLY A 131 -3.77 -20.95 2.38
C GLY A 131 -2.87 -21.96 3.11
N ASP A 132 -2.46 -23.01 2.39
CA ASP A 132 -1.53 -24.00 2.93
C ASP A 132 -0.10 -23.46 2.97
N THR A 133 0.38 -23.13 4.17
CA THR A 133 1.76 -22.65 4.38
C THR A 133 2.84 -23.67 3.99
N ALA A 134 2.49 -24.94 3.76
CA ALA A 134 3.43 -25.91 3.16
C ALA A 134 3.88 -25.48 1.75
N ALA A 135 3.10 -24.65 1.05
CA ALA A 135 3.50 -24.07 -0.25
C ALA A 135 4.76 -23.19 -0.16
N LEU A 136 5.02 -22.58 1.01
CA LEU A 136 6.27 -21.85 1.28
C LEU A 136 7.47 -22.79 1.42
N GLY A 137 7.24 -24.10 1.53
CA GLY A 137 8.23 -25.16 1.61
C GLY A 137 8.86 -25.56 0.27
N ASN A 138 8.36 -25.04 -0.85
CA ASN A 138 8.72 -25.47 -2.21
C ASN A 138 9.87 -24.67 -2.85
N GLY A 139 10.97 -24.43 -2.13
CA GLY A 139 12.12 -23.69 -2.66
C GLY A 139 13.44 -23.91 -1.91
N PRO A 140 14.50 -23.17 -2.27
CA PRO A 140 15.87 -23.47 -1.83
C PRO A 140 16.14 -23.20 -0.34
N ASN A 141 15.46 -22.23 0.30
CA ASN A 141 15.76 -21.77 1.67
C ASN A 141 14.50 -21.52 2.54
N THR A 142 13.57 -22.47 2.54
CA THR A 142 12.18 -22.24 2.97
C THR A 142 12.00 -21.94 4.47
N TRP A 143 12.70 -22.67 5.34
CA TRP A 143 12.66 -22.41 6.79
C TRP A 143 13.32 -21.07 7.17
N ALA A 144 14.34 -20.66 6.40
CA ALA A 144 15.06 -19.41 6.64
C ALA A 144 14.26 -18.19 6.18
N GLU A 145 13.52 -18.30 5.07
CA GLU A 145 12.62 -17.25 4.60
C GLU A 145 11.46 -17.02 5.60
N VAL A 146 10.83 -18.10 6.06
CA VAL A 146 9.77 -18.02 7.08
C VAL A 146 10.34 -17.49 8.40
N GLY A 147 11.51 -17.97 8.82
CA GLY A 147 12.20 -17.48 10.03
C GLY A 147 12.50 -15.98 9.97
N SER A 148 13.03 -15.51 8.83
CA SER A 148 13.35 -14.10 8.60
C SER A 148 12.10 -13.21 8.67
N ALA A 149 10.98 -13.66 8.10
CA ALA A 149 9.73 -12.91 8.19
C ALA A 149 9.20 -12.85 9.63
N LYS A 150 9.27 -13.95 10.39
CA LYS A 150 8.86 -13.99 11.80
C LYS A 150 9.72 -13.11 12.70
N GLU A 151 11.01 -13.00 12.42
CA GLU A 151 11.91 -12.14 13.18
C GLU A 151 11.69 -10.65 12.86
N ARG A 152 11.39 -10.33 11.59
CA ARG A 152 11.37 -8.95 11.11
C ARG A 152 10.00 -8.27 11.20
N LEU A 153 8.93 -8.98 10.88
CA LEU A 153 7.57 -8.43 10.89
C LEU A 153 7.14 -8.18 12.33
N ARG A 154 6.94 -6.89 12.69
CA ARG A 154 6.48 -6.52 14.03
C ARG A 154 4.95 -6.41 14.12
N SER A 155 4.28 -6.07 13.02
CA SER A 155 2.82 -6.19 12.94
C SER A 155 2.34 -6.52 11.52
N CYS A 156 1.22 -7.23 11.46
CA CYS A 156 0.55 -7.58 10.22
C CYS A 156 -0.94 -7.21 10.30
N PHE A 157 -1.50 -6.84 9.16
CA PHE A 157 -2.88 -6.41 9.03
C PHE A 157 -3.55 -7.18 7.89
N ALA A 158 -4.72 -7.74 8.15
CA ALA A 158 -5.58 -8.25 7.09
C ALA A 158 -6.63 -7.19 6.74
N TYR A 159 -6.84 -6.98 5.45
CA TYR A 159 -7.78 -5.98 4.93
C TYR A 159 -8.66 -6.59 3.83
N ASP A 160 -9.81 -5.99 3.55
CA ASP A 160 -10.66 -6.37 2.42
C ASP A 160 -10.65 -5.27 1.35
N SER A 161 -10.83 -5.61 0.08
CA SER A 161 -10.84 -4.61 -1.00
C SER A 161 -12.03 -3.66 -0.94
N SER A 162 -13.10 -4.03 -0.21
CA SER A 162 -14.20 -3.13 0.17
C SER A 162 -13.83 -2.15 1.28
N GLY A 163 -12.61 -2.22 1.83
CA GLY A 163 -12.20 -1.40 2.97
C GLY A 163 -12.75 -1.85 4.31
N HIS A 164 -13.57 -2.90 4.37
CA HIS A 164 -14.22 -3.34 5.61
C HIS A 164 -14.04 -4.83 5.85
N VAL A 165 -13.53 -5.19 7.03
CA VAL A 165 -13.44 -6.58 7.50
C VAL A 165 -14.55 -6.90 8.50
N ASP A 166 -14.96 -8.18 8.58
CA ASP A 166 -16.08 -8.62 9.42
C ASP A 166 -15.84 -8.48 10.93
N VAL A 167 -14.60 -8.71 11.38
CA VAL A 167 -14.21 -8.67 12.81
C VAL A 167 -13.04 -7.72 12.98
N PRO A 168 -13.27 -6.40 12.93
CA PRO A 168 -12.20 -5.42 12.93
C PRO A 168 -11.56 -5.26 14.31
N HIS A 169 -10.25 -5.09 14.32
CA HIS A 169 -9.47 -4.68 15.50
C HIS A 169 -9.15 -3.19 15.47
N ILE A 170 -9.04 -2.62 14.26
CA ILE A 170 -8.69 -1.23 14.01
C ILE A 170 -9.74 -0.62 13.10
N HIS A 171 -10.17 0.60 13.41
CA HIS A 171 -10.92 1.47 12.51
C HIS A 171 -10.09 2.71 12.26
N ILE A 172 -9.97 3.10 10.98
CA ILE A 172 -9.36 4.36 10.58
C ILE A 172 -10.41 5.11 9.77
N ALA A 173 -10.65 6.35 10.14
CA ALA A 173 -11.56 7.25 9.47
C ALA A 173 -10.86 8.57 9.13
N SER A 174 -11.32 9.25 8.09
CA SER A 174 -10.83 10.58 7.73
C SER A 174 -11.92 11.37 7.00
N SER A 175 -12.16 12.59 7.47
CA SER A 175 -12.95 13.59 6.74
C SER A 175 -12.06 14.60 6.00
N ASP A 176 -10.74 14.40 6.00
CA ASP A 176 -9.78 15.27 5.33
C ASP A 176 -9.70 14.90 3.84
N GLU A 177 -10.15 15.81 2.97
CA GLU A 177 -10.19 15.58 1.52
C GLU A 177 -8.82 15.26 0.91
N ARG A 178 -7.73 15.68 1.56
CA ARG A 178 -6.36 15.32 1.17
C ARG A 178 -6.12 13.81 1.18
N THR A 179 -6.81 13.07 2.05
CA THR A 179 -6.71 11.60 2.10
C THR A 179 -7.45 10.90 0.95
N LYS A 180 -8.33 11.61 0.24
CA LYS A 180 -9.07 11.10 -0.93
C LYS A 180 -8.42 11.45 -2.26
N GLU A 181 -7.56 12.47 -2.31
CA GLU A 181 -6.88 12.90 -3.54
C GLU A 181 -6.10 11.76 -4.19
N ASN A 182 -5.24 11.06 -3.45
CA ASN A 182 -4.44 9.96 -4.00
C ASN A 182 -5.29 8.78 -4.48
N ILE A 183 -6.43 8.54 -3.84
CA ILE A 183 -7.42 7.53 -4.26
C ILE A 183 -8.07 7.98 -5.58
N ARG A 184 -8.52 9.23 -5.66
CA ARG A 184 -9.18 9.80 -6.83
C ARG A 184 -8.24 9.79 -8.04
N ASP A 185 -6.98 10.16 -7.85
CA ASP A 185 -5.99 10.20 -8.92
C ASP A 185 -5.59 8.78 -9.34
N THR A 186 -5.48 7.84 -8.40
CA THR A 186 -5.30 6.40 -8.72
C THR A 186 -6.43 5.86 -9.59
N LEU A 187 -7.69 6.21 -9.28
CA LEU A 187 -8.85 5.84 -10.09
C LEU A 187 -8.87 6.55 -11.45
N ALA A 188 -8.46 7.82 -11.52
CA ALA A 188 -8.42 8.57 -12.77
C ALA A 188 -7.36 8.01 -13.74
N MET A 189 -6.20 7.59 -13.22
CA MET A 189 -5.10 7.03 -14.01
C MET A 189 -5.44 5.72 -14.74
N THR A 190 -6.58 5.07 -14.43
CA THR A 190 -7.03 3.91 -15.21
C THR A 190 -7.54 4.28 -16.60
N THR A 191 -7.84 5.56 -16.83
CA THR A 191 -8.41 6.07 -18.10
C THR A 191 -7.71 7.30 -18.65
N LEU A 192 -6.96 8.03 -17.80
CA LEU A 192 -6.27 9.25 -18.17
C LEU A 192 -4.76 9.05 -18.02
N ILE A 193 -4.04 9.31 -19.10
CA ILE A 193 -2.59 9.38 -19.06
C ILE A 193 -2.22 10.78 -18.53
N PRO A 194 -1.39 10.89 -17.49
CA PRO A 194 -0.92 12.19 -17.02
C PRO A 194 -0.15 12.91 -18.12
N GLU A 195 -0.44 14.19 -18.29
CA GLU A 195 0.33 15.10 -19.12
C GLU A 195 1.34 15.86 -18.26
N PRO A 196 2.53 16.21 -18.79
CA PRO A 196 3.52 16.96 -18.04
C PRO A 196 2.95 18.26 -17.49
N GLY A 197 3.22 18.54 -16.22
CA GLY A 197 2.96 19.84 -15.63
C GLY A 197 3.87 20.92 -16.21
N LEU A 198 3.42 22.17 -16.14
CA LEU A 198 4.29 23.32 -16.38
C LEU A 198 5.06 23.63 -15.09
N PHE A 199 6.22 23.00 -14.91
CA PHE A 199 7.17 23.45 -13.88
C PHE A 199 7.84 24.75 -14.30
N GLU A 200 8.13 25.62 -13.33
CA GLU A 200 8.90 26.85 -13.57
C GLU A 200 10.28 26.56 -14.18
N ASP A 201 10.91 25.46 -13.75
CA ASP A 201 12.13 24.91 -14.36
C ASP A 201 11.87 23.51 -14.95
N PRO A 202 11.72 23.39 -16.28
CA PRO A 202 11.46 22.11 -16.95
C PRO A 202 12.68 21.18 -16.94
N HIS A 203 13.85 21.66 -16.52
CA HIS A 203 15.07 20.87 -16.34
C HIS A 203 15.42 20.66 -14.87
N GLY A 204 14.57 21.13 -13.96
CA GLY A 204 14.71 20.90 -12.54
C GLY A 204 14.53 19.42 -12.19
N PRO A 205 15.13 18.93 -11.09
CA PRO A 205 15.04 17.52 -10.69
C PRO A 205 13.60 16.99 -10.59
N MET A 206 12.67 17.81 -10.10
CA MET A 206 11.25 17.44 -9.99
C MET A 206 10.58 17.26 -11.37
N ALA A 207 10.87 18.15 -12.33
CA ALA A 207 10.34 18.05 -13.68
C ALA A 207 10.87 16.81 -14.40
N ILE A 208 12.14 16.48 -14.20
CA ILE A 208 12.75 15.27 -14.76
C ILE A 208 12.11 14.00 -14.18
N ASP A 209 11.89 13.96 -12.87
CA ASP A 209 11.28 12.80 -12.23
C ASP A 209 9.79 12.66 -12.59
N GLU A 210 9.04 13.76 -12.74
CA GLU A 210 7.67 13.71 -13.27
C GLU A 210 7.63 13.17 -14.70
N ALA A 211 8.51 13.65 -15.59
CA ALA A 211 8.57 13.17 -16.96
C ALA A 211 8.87 11.65 -17.02
N ARG A 212 9.81 11.17 -16.21
CA ARG A 212 10.11 9.74 -16.09
C ARG A 212 8.94 8.95 -15.53
N TRP A 213 8.26 9.50 -14.54
CA TRP A 213 7.07 8.89 -13.97
C TRP A 213 5.97 8.73 -15.03
N ILE A 214 5.68 9.77 -15.82
CA ILE A 214 4.72 9.72 -16.94
C ILE A 214 5.11 8.64 -17.96
N GLU A 215 6.40 8.54 -18.32
CA GLU A 215 6.88 7.51 -19.23
C GLU A 215 6.62 6.10 -18.68
N ILE A 216 6.87 5.88 -17.39
CA ILE A 216 6.64 4.59 -16.74
C ILE A 216 5.14 4.26 -16.68
N VAL A 217 4.28 5.21 -16.32
CA VAL A 217 2.82 5.03 -16.33
C VAL A 217 2.34 4.65 -17.74
N LYS A 218 2.81 5.35 -18.78
CA LYS A 218 2.50 5.04 -20.19
C LYS A 218 2.93 3.62 -20.57
N MET A 219 4.14 3.21 -20.18
CA MET A 219 4.63 1.86 -20.44
C MET A 219 3.79 0.79 -19.73
N ARG A 220 3.40 1.04 -18.47
CA ARG A 220 2.55 0.15 -17.70
C ARG A 220 1.19 -0.01 -18.35
N MET A 221 0.48 1.10 -18.61
CA MET A 221 -0.85 1.05 -19.23
C MET A 221 -0.85 0.29 -20.57
N ALA A 222 0.24 0.38 -21.35
CA ALA A 222 0.39 -0.35 -22.60
C ALA A 222 0.56 -1.87 -22.43
N VAL A 223 1.07 -2.33 -21.29
CA VAL A 223 1.30 -3.75 -20.98
C VAL A 223 0.13 -4.36 -20.20
N GLU A 224 -0.36 -3.65 -19.19
CA GLU A 224 -1.40 -4.12 -18.27
C GLU A 224 -2.79 -4.12 -18.91
N GLY A 225 -3.01 -3.23 -19.89
CA GLY A 225 -4.32 -2.99 -20.50
C GLY A 225 -5.25 -2.20 -19.58
N PRO A 226 -6.46 -1.87 -20.05
CA PRO A 226 -7.42 -1.11 -19.25
C PRO A 226 -8.01 -1.96 -18.13
N ILE A 227 -8.17 -1.37 -16.94
CA ILE A 227 -8.98 -1.94 -15.87
C ILE A 227 -10.46 -1.87 -16.25
N ASP A 228 -11.24 -2.88 -15.89
CA ASP A 228 -12.69 -2.93 -16.14
C ASP A 228 -13.38 -1.66 -15.58
N PRO A 229 -14.06 -0.85 -16.42
CA PRO A 229 -14.76 0.34 -15.99
C PRO A 229 -15.77 0.09 -14.86
N ALA A 230 -16.39 -1.08 -14.78
CA ALA A 230 -17.32 -1.42 -13.69
C ALA A 230 -16.61 -1.53 -12.33
N VAL A 231 -15.37 -2.02 -12.32
CA VAL A 231 -14.53 -2.05 -11.11
C VAL A 231 -14.18 -0.62 -10.70
N VAL A 232 -13.75 0.22 -11.64
CA VAL A 232 -13.41 1.63 -11.38
C VAL A 232 -14.62 2.41 -10.84
N GLU A 233 -15.80 2.22 -11.42
CA GLU A 233 -17.04 2.87 -10.97
C GLU A 233 -17.45 2.40 -9.58
N SER A 234 -17.36 1.09 -9.32
CA SER A 234 -17.66 0.53 -7.99
C SER A 234 -16.74 1.10 -6.92
N GLN A 235 -15.43 1.10 -7.18
CA GLN A 235 -14.41 1.65 -6.31
C GLN A 235 -14.61 3.17 -6.08
N SER A 236 -14.93 3.92 -7.14
CA SER A 236 -15.21 5.36 -7.05
C SER A 236 -16.41 5.66 -6.16
N ARG A 237 -17.53 4.94 -6.34
CA ARG A 237 -18.72 5.10 -5.49
C ARG A 237 -18.42 4.82 -4.02
N HIS A 238 -17.56 3.84 -3.77
CA HIS A 238 -17.24 3.42 -2.42
C HIS A 238 -16.30 4.42 -1.73
N PHE A 239 -15.16 4.74 -2.35
CA PHE A 239 -14.08 5.49 -1.69
C PHE A 239 -14.11 7.01 -1.89
N ILE A 240 -14.80 7.50 -2.93
CA ILE A 240 -14.84 8.94 -3.28
C ILE A 240 -16.20 9.58 -2.93
N SER A 241 -17.05 8.87 -2.19
CA SER A 241 -18.33 9.44 -1.73
C SER A 241 -18.14 10.65 -0.80
N ASP A 242 -19.15 11.52 -0.78
CA ASP A 242 -19.21 12.66 0.12
C ASP A 242 -19.27 12.17 1.57
N GLY A 243 -18.49 12.79 2.46
CA GLY A 243 -18.45 12.45 3.89
C GLY A 243 -17.13 11.81 4.34
N THR A 244 -17.17 11.16 5.49
CA THR A 244 -16.00 10.52 6.10
C THR A 244 -15.68 9.22 5.35
N LEU A 245 -14.43 9.08 4.91
CA LEU A 245 -13.91 7.79 4.44
C LEU A 245 -13.59 6.94 5.67
N GLU A 246 -14.12 5.73 5.73
CA GLU A 246 -13.90 4.79 6.82
C GLU A 246 -13.36 3.46 6.28
N GLN A 247 -12.39 2.89 6.97
CA GLN A 247 -11.84 1.57 6.69
C GLN A 247 -11.55 0.82 7.99
N SER A 248 -11.66 -0.50 7.94
CA SER A 248 -11.44 -1.37 9.09
C SER A 248 -10.49 -2.52 8.78
N PHE A 249 -9.70 -2.89 9.79
CA PHE A 249 -8.60 -3.82 9.63
C PHE A 249 -8.54 -4.83 10.77
N ARG A 250 -8.11 -6.05 10.46
CA ARG A 250 -7.74 -7.06 11.46
C ARG A 250 -6.26 -6.99 11.71
N VAL A 251 -5.85 -6.80 12.97
CA VAL A 251 -4.49 -7.17 13.38
C VAL A 251 -4.39 -8.70 13.37
N VAL A 252 -3.42 -9.25 12.64
CA VAL A 252 -3.19 -10.69 12.50
C VAL A 252 -1.77 -11.05 12.91
N LYS A 253 -1.56 -12.30 13.33
CA LYS A 253 -0.21 -12.83 13.62
C LYS A 253 0.54 -13.06 12.31
N THR A 254 1.87 -13.09 12.39
CA THR A 254 2.73 -13.36 11.22
C THR A 254 2.36 -14.67 10.54
N GLU A 255 2.06 -15.74 11.28
CA GLU A 255 1.62 -17.02 10.71
C GLU A 255 0.35 -16.90 9.87
N GLU A 256 -0.63 -16.12 10.33
CA GLU A 256 -1.87 -15.89 9.60
C GLU A 256 -1.62 -15.03 8.35
N ALA A 257 -0.76 -14.01 8.45
CA ALA A 257 -0.34 -13.23 7.29
C ALA A 257 0.33 -14.11 6.23
N LEU A 258 1.23 -15.02 6.62
CA LEU A 258 1.87 -15.98 5.71
C LEU A 258 0.85 -16.94 5.06
N ALA A 259 -0.19 -17.35 5.79
CA ALA A 259 -1.27 -18.15 5.23
C ALA A 259 -2.09 -17.37 4.19
N HIS A 260 -2.34 -16.07 4.41
CA HIS A 260 -2.96 -15.20 3.40
C HIS A 260 -2.10 -15.09 2.14
N LEU A 261 -0.77 -14.92 2.26
CA LEU A 261 0.13 -14.91 1.09
C LEU A 261 0.00 -16.18 0.24
N CYS A 262 -0.18 -17.32 0.91
CA CYS A 262 -0.38 -18.61 0.23
C CYS A 262 -1.75 -18.72 -0.45
N ALA A 263 -2.79 -18.11 0.11
CA ALA A 263 -4.12 -18.11 -0.48
C ALA A 263 -4.25 -17.15 -1.66
N VAL A 264 -3.53 -16.03 -1.62
CA VAL A 264 -3.51 -15.01 -2.68
C VAL A 264 -2.91 -15.57 -3.98
N LEU A 265 -1.93 -16.48 -3.87
CA LEU A 265 -1.21 -17.06 -5.00
C LEU A 265 -1.49 -18.55 -5.24
N GLY A 266 -2.36 -19.18 -4.45
CA GLY A 266 -2.70 -20.61 -4.53
C GLY A 266 -3.88 -20.89 -5.45
#